data_AF-A0A963EC14-F1
#
_entry.id   AF-A0A963EC14-F1
#
_cell.length_a   1.000
_cell.length_b   1.000
_cell.length_c   1.000
_cell.angle_alpha   90.00
_cell.angle_beta   90.00
_cell.angle_gamma   90.00
#
_symmetry.space_group_name_H-M   'P 1'
#
loop_
_entity.id
_entity.type
_entity.pdbx_description
1 polymer ?
#
loop_
_entity_poly.entity_id
_entity_poly.type
_entity_poly.pdbx_seq_one_letter_code
_entity_poly.pdbx_strand_id
1 'polypeptide(L)'
;MMESLVICRQCQHKNPDSHTYCGKCGALLRGERRQNTVLVANTKDGFNQLAESTIQAVKKEAQFIEINTLDEIHDKAIKWAKVQLFFLGSAVSILLMALFIWGYKQFSDFEQLILDSQQEITQLNAQLTKDAVQLSQDSQTVSKQADTFEQAMQQEFEQLKQLSQEINAIDNKIHNEIMKLRSELLESIREARILQDQAKSDRFEIQKIRNSFYEIYFQINDDPAFDDANQTALFAMLAQNGFLIKDRNVVSHVSVNRSEVIYYNAEAKDKAQLLVDLLRKTFPAISLRYMDRKERDARDILVKLRQ
;
A
#
# COMPACT_ATOMS: atom_id res chain seq x y z
N MET A 1 -13.88 -42.83 -11.06
CA MET A 1 -13.90 -41.65 -10.17
C MET A 1 -14.24 -40.46 -11.04
N MET A 2 -15.34 -39.74 -10.76
CA MET A 2 -15.68 -38.52 -11.49
C MET A 2 -14.97 -37.35 -10.81
N GLU A 3 -14.01 -36.73 -11.49
CA GLU A 3 -13.33 -35.53 -11.00
C GLU A 3 -14.32 -34.35 -11.00
N SER A 4 -14.48 -33.69 -9.85
CA SER A 4 -15.22 -32.44 -9.76
C SER A 4 -14.45 -31.33 -10.50
N LEU A 5 -15.19 -30.42 -11.14
CA LEU A 5 -14.65 -29.29 -11.88
C LEU A 5 -15.12 -27.97 -11.27
N VAL A 6 -14.21 -27.01 -11.14
CA VAL A 6 -14.50 -25.63 -10.69
C VAL A 6 -14.37 -24.67 -11.87
N ILE A 7 -15.34 -23.77 -11.99
CA ILE A 7 -15.36 -22.75 -13.04
C ILE A 7 -14.72 -21.46 -12.52
N CYS A 8 -13.72 -20.96 -13.24
CA CYS A 8 -13.09 -19.68 -12.93
C CYS A 8 -14.08 -18.53 -13.09
N ARG A 9 -14.26 -17.71 -12.05
CA ARG A 9 -15.16 -16.55 -12.10
C ARG A 9 -14.72 -15.46 -13.07
N GLN A 10 -13.41 -15.36 -13.34
CA GLN A 10 -12.86 -14.29 -14.16
C GLN A 10 -12.87 -14.62 -15.65
N CYS A 11 -12.57 -15.87 -16.04
CA CYS A 11 -12.48 -16.25 -17.45
C CYS A 11 -13.38 -17.43 -17.87
N GLN A 12 -14.23 -17.94 -16.96
CA GLN A 12 -15.18 -19.05 -17.19
C GLN A 12 -14.52 -20.38 -17.60
N HIS A 13 -13.20 -20.51 -17.47
CA HIS A 13 -12.49 -21.75 -17.78
C HIS A 13 -12.78 -22.83 -16.71
N LYS A 14 -13.02 -24.07 -17.14
CA LYS A 14 -13.20 -25.23 -16.26
C LYS A 14 -11.83 -25.75 -15.83
N ASN A 15 -11.60 -25.83 -14.53
CA ASN A 15 -10.36 -26.31 -13.94
C ASN A 15 -10.67 -27.53 -13.04
N PRO A 16 -9.72 -28.46 -12.90
CA PRO A 16 -9.79 -29.51 -11.88
C PRO A 16 -9.96 -28.91 -10.48
N ASP A 17 -10.73 -29.56 -9.61
CA ASP A 17 -10.97 -29.11 -8.24
C ASP A 17 -9.70 -29.10 -7.36
N SER A 18 -8.63 -29.75 -7.82
CA SER A 18 -7.30 -29.75 -7.19
C SER A 18 -6.47 -28.49 -7.45
N HIS A 19 -6.85 -27.63 -8.41
CA HIS A 19 -6.10 -26.41 -8.74
C HIS A 19 -6.53 -25.20 -7.90
N THR A 20 -5.55 -24.56 -7.25
CA THR A 20 -5.76 -23.33 -6.47
C THR A 20 -5.93 -22.09 -7.36
N TYR A 21 -5.34 -22.12 -8.57
CA TYR A 21 -5.33 -21.03 -9.53
C TYR A 21 -5.86 -21.48 -10.90
N CYS A 22 -6.43 -20.55 -11.65
CA CYS A 22 -6.93 -20.82 -12.99
C CYS A 22 -5.77 -21.00 -13.97
N GLY A 23 -5.72 -22.15 -14.65
CA GLY A 23 -4.69 -22.45 -15.64
C GLY A 23 -4.72 -21.55 -16.88
N LYS A 24 -5.78 -20.76 -17.08
CA LYS A 24 -5.92 -19.85 -18.23
C LYS A 24 -5.60 -18.39 -17.90
N CYS A 25 -6.05 -17.87 -16.74
CA CYS A 25 -5.89 -16.44 -16.41
C CYS A 25 -5.17 -16.18 -15.09
N GLY A 26 -4.70 -17.22 -14.38
CA GLY A 26 -4.01 -17.10 -13.10
C GLY A 26 -4.89 -16.71 -11.91
N ALA A 27 -6.18 -16.49 -12.09
CA ALA A 27 -7.10 -16.08 -11.02
C ALA A 27 -7.28 -17.19 -9.97
N LEU A 28 -7.30 -16.84 -8.68
CA LEU A 28 -7.51 -17.77 -7.57
C LEU A 28 -8.91 -18.41 -7.65
N LEU A 29 -8.98 -19.75 -7.66
CA LEU A 29 -10.23 -20.52 -7.80
C LEU A 29 -10.89 -20.83 -6.46
N ARG A 30 -10.08 -21.15 -5.44
CA ARG A 30 -10.51 -21.39 -4.06
C ARG A 30 -9.80 -20.41 -3.15
N GLY A 31 -10.47 -19.30 -2.87
CA GLY A 31 -10.13 -18.50 -1.70
C GLY A 31 -10.73 -19.18 -0.48
N GLU A 32 -9.92 -19.93 0.27
CA GLU A 32 -10.09 -19.89 1.72
C GLU A 32 -10.09 -18.40 2.05
N ARG A 33 -11.28 -17.86 2.36
CA ARG A 33 -11.38 -16.59 3.07
C ARG A 33 -10.69 -16.81 4.41
N ARG A 34 -9.36 -16.76 4.44
CA ARG A 34 -8.68 -16.27 5.63
C ARG A 34 -9.23 -14.87 5.80
N GLN A 35 -10.14 -14.73 6.76
CA GLN A 35 -10.55 -13.46 7.32
C GLN A 35 -9.36 -12.81 8.02
N ASN A 36 -8.24 -12.63 7.31
CA ASN A 36 -7.30 -11.59 7.64
C ASN A 36 -7.96 -10.31 7.14
N THR A 37 -8.88 -9.80 7.95
CA THR A 37 -9.06 -8.37 8.13
C THR A 37 -7.71 -7.79 8.52
N VAL A 38 -6.81 -7.62 7.54
CA VAL A 38 -5.81 -6.58 7.60
C VAL A 38 -6.63 -5.32 7.52
N LEU A 39 -6.97 -4.78 8.69
CA LEU A 39 -7.27 -3.38 8.87
C LEU A 39 -6.13 -2.64 8.18
N VAL A 40 -6.39 -2.16 6.96
CA VAL A 40 -5.56 -1.16 6.29
C VAL A 40 -5.79 0.12 7.08
N ALA A 41 -5.18 0.18 8.27
CA ALA A 41 -4.94 1.41 8.96
C ALA A 41 -4.04 2.26 8.05
N ASN A 42 -4.45 3.49 7.81
CA ASN A 42 -3.74 4.51 7.05
C ASN A 42 -2.21 4.33 7.10
N THR A 43 -1.65 3.81 6.02
CA THR A 43 -0.24 3.45 5.85
C THR A 43 0.61 4.69 5.59
N LYS A 44 0.82 5.51 6.64
CA LYS A 44 1.97 6.41 6.72
C LYS A 44 2.89 6.02 7.88
N ASP A 45 2.31 5.54 8.98
CA ASP A 45 3.09 5.17 10.17
C ASP A 45 3.64 3.73 10.09
N GLY A 46 2.93 2.81 9.43
CA GLY A 46 3.35 1.41 9.33
C GLY A 46 4.59 1.17 8.47
N PHE A 47 4.80 1.97 7.42
CA PHE A 47 5.98 1.83 6.56
C PHE A 47 7.23 2.43 7.22
N ASN A 48 7.08 3.54 7.96
CA ASN A 48 8.17 4.15 8.71
C ASN A 48 8.64 3.26 9.87
N GLN A 49 7.72 2.60 10.58
CA GLN A 49 8.09 1.61 11.61
C GLN A 49 8.80 0.38 11.04
N LEU A 50 8.41 -0.08 9.86
CA LEU A 50 9.08 -1.21 9.21
C LEU A 50 10.49 -0.82 8.73
N ALA A 51 10.66 0.38 8.16
CA ALA A 51 11.96 0.89 7.75
C ALA A 51 12.90 1.11 8.95
N GLU A 52 12.43 1.73 10.05
CA GLU A 52 13.25 1.94 11.26
C GLU A 52 13.65 0.62 11.93
N SER A 53 12.75 -0.36 12.01
CA SER A 53 13.08 -1.67 12.60
C SER A 53 14.10 -2.46 11.75
N THR A 54 14.03 -2.35 10.42
CA THR A 54 15.00 -3.00 9.52
C THR A 54 16.37 -2.33 9.61
N ILE A 55 16.42 -0.99 9.66
CA ILE A 55 17.68 -0.24 9.80
C ILE A 55 18.34 -0.50 11.17
N GLN A 56 17.56 -0.60 12.25
CA GLN A 56 18.09 -0.94 13.57
C GLN A 56 18.60 -2.39 13.66
N ALA A 57 17.94 -3.35 12.99
CA ALA A 57 18.40 -4.73 12.93
C ALA A 57 19.75 -4.83 12.21
N VAL A 58 19.89 -4.18 11.05
CA VAL A 58 21.14 -4.15 10.27
C VAL A 58 22.26 -3.44 11.04
N LYS A 59 21.97 -2.35 11.76
CA LYS A 59 22.97 -1.66 12.59
C LYS A 59 23.48 -2.52 13.76
N LYS A 60 22.60 -3.32 14.37
CA LYS A 60 22.99 -4.27 15.42
C LYS A 60 23.82 -5.43 14.88
N GLU A 61 23.48 -5.96 13.71
CA GLU A 61 24.26 -7.02 13.07
C GLU A 61 25.63 -6.52 12.60
N ALA A 62 25.73 -5.32 12.04
CA ALA A 62 27.02 -4.74 11.64
C ALA A 62 27.97 -4.54 12.84
N GLN A 63 27.47 -4.07 13.98
CA GLN A 63 28.27 -3.92 15.19
C GLN A 63 28.67 -5.27 15.83
N PHE A 64 27.85 -6.31 15.66
CA PHE A 64 28.17 -7.65 16.17
C PHE A 64 29.23 -8.36 15.31
N ILE A 65 29.26 -8.09 14.00
CA ILE A 65 30.25 -8.63 13.07
C ILE A 65 31.63 -7.98 13.28
N GLU A 66 31.68 -6.69 13.58
CA GLU A 66 32.95 -5.98 13.81
C GLU A 66 33.64 -6.40 15.12
N ILE A 67 32.89 -6.68 16.19
CA ILE A 67 33.45 -7.11 17.48
C ILE A 67 33.90 -8.58 17.45
N ASN A 68 33.12 -9.48 16.85
CA ASN A 68 33.48 -10.90 16.81
C ASN A 68 34.65 -11.22 15.86
N THR A 69 34.85 -10.43 14.80
CA THR A 69 35.96 -10.67 13.86
C THR A 69 37.30 -10.20 14.43
N LEU A 70 37.33 -9.16 15.26
CA LEU A 70 38.55 -8.70 15.93
C LEU A 70 39.03 -9.67 17.02
N ASP A 71 38.11 -10.25 17.80
CA ASP A 71 38.48 -11.21 18.86
C ASP A 71 39.02 -12.53 18.28
N GLU A 72 38.48 -13.01 17.16
CA GLU A 72 38.95 -14.26 16.54
C GLU A 72 40.34 -14.11 15.89
N ILE A 73 40.67 -12.93 15.37
CA ILE A 73 41.99 -12.64 14.78
C ILE A 73 43.05 -12.49 15.88
N HIS A 74 42.72 -11.82 16.99
CA HIS A 74 43.63 -11.63 18.11
C HIS A 74 44.02 -12.96 18.78
N ASP A 75 43.07 -13.87 18.96
CA ASP A 75 43.31 -15.19 19.54
C ASP A 75 44.16 -16.11 18.65
N LYS A 76 44.02 -16.01 17.33
CA LYS A 76 44.86 -16.75 16.37
C LYS A 76 46.30 -16.22 16.34
N ALA A 77 46.49 -14.90 16.42
CA ALA A 77 47.81 -14.28 16.47
C ALA A 77 48.60 -14.67 17.73
N ILE A 78 47.96 -14.68 18.90
CA ILE A 78 48.61 -15.08 20.16
C ILE A 78 49.00 -16.57 20.15
N LYS A 79 48.18 -17.44 19.56
CA LYS A 79 48.51 -18.87 19.44
C LYS A 79 49.72 -19.11 18.53
N TRP A 80 49.83 -18.39 17.41
CA TRP A 80 50.99 -18.46 16.52
C TRP A 80 52.28 -17.97 17.18
N ALA A 81 52.21 -16.86 17.93
CA ALA A 81 53.36 -16.32 18.65
C ALA A 81 53.92 -17.31 19.70
N LYS A 82 53.06 -18.01 20.45
CA LYS A 82 53.49 -19.02 21.43
C LYS A 82 54.22 -20.20 20.79
N VAL A 83 53.77 -20.65 19.62
CA VAL A 83 54.40 -21.77 18.91
C VAL A 83 55.80 -21.39 18.41
N GLN A 84 55.96 -20.20 17.82
CA GLN A 84 57.28 -19.73 17.36
C GLN A 84 58.29 -19.57 18.51
N LEU A 85 57.86 -19.05 19.65
CA LEU A 85 58.74 -18.86 20.82
C LEU A 85 59.22 -20.20 21.41
N PHE A 86 58.37 -21.23 21.37
CA PHE A 86 58.73 -22.58 21.83
C PHE A 86 59.79 -23.23 20.92
N PHE A 87 59.65 -23.11 19.60
CA PHE A 87 60.63 -23.65 18.65
C PHE A 87 61.96 -22.87 18.68
N LEU A 88 61.94 -21.54 18.71
CA LEU A 88 63.16 -20.73 18.78
C LEU A 88 63.93 -20.99 20.09
N GLY A 89 63.22 -21.07 21.22
CA GLY A 89 63.83 -21.35 22.51
C GLY A 89 64.50 -22.73 22.57
N SER A 90 63.86 -23.75 21.98
CA SER A 90 64.43 -25.11 21.94
C SER A 90 65.69 -25.20 21.10
N ALA A 91 65.74 -24.54 19.94
CA ALA A 91 66.90 -24.54 19.05
C ALA A 91 68.12 -23.85 19.70
N VAL A 92 67.91 -22.70 20.36
CA VAL A 92 68.99 -21.98 21.06
C VAL A 92 69.53 -22.79 22.24
N SER A 93 68.66 -23.51 22.96
CA SER A 93 69.08 -24.34 24.09
C SER A 93 69.93 -25.54 23.64
N ILE A 94 69.55 -26.20 22.53
CA ILE A 94 70.32 -27.31 21.94
C ILE A 94 71.67 -26.81 21.42
N LEU A 95 71.72 -25.63 20.77
CA LEU A 95 72.95 -25.02 20.27
C LEU A 95 73.93 -24.70 21.41
N LEU A 96 73.45 -24.10 22.49
CA LEU A 96 74.27 -23.81 23.67
C LEU A 96 74.80 -25.11 24.32
N MET A 97 73.97 -26.15 24.38
CA MET A 97 74.36 -27.44 24.95
C MET A 97 75.42 -28.14 24.07
N ALA A 98 75.30 -28.05 22.75
CA ALA A 98 76.28 -28.57 21.80
C ALA A 98 77.62 -27.82 21.89
N LEU A 99 77.59 -26.49 22.03
CA LEU A 99 78.79 -25.66 22.19
C LEU A 99 79.55 -25.98 23.50
N PHE A 100 78.82 -26.26 24.59
CA PHE A 100 79.43 -26.68 25.86
C PHE A 100 80.11 -28.05 25.77
N ILE A 101 79.56 -28.98 24.98
CA ILE A 101 80.10 -30.34 24.82
C ILE A 101 81.31 -30.35 23.87
N TRP A 102 81.29 -29.53 22.81
CA TRP A 102 82.37 -29.53 21.81
C TRP A 102 83.54 -28.60 22.12
N GLY A 103 83.39 -27.66 23.05
CA GLY A 103 84.38 -26.62 23.37
C GLY A 103 85.70 -27.07 24.01
N TYR A 104 85.98 -28.38 24.13
CA TYR A 104 87.18 -28.86 24.84
C TYR A 104 88.25 -29.52 23.96
N LYS A 105 88.08 -29.73 22.64
CA LYS A 105 89.05 -30.58 21.90
C LYS A 105 89.64 -30.17 20.55
N GLN A 106 89.30 -29.04 19.93
CA GLN A 106 89.99 -28.68 18.69
C GLN A 106 89.95 -27.18 18.40
N PHE A 107 90.99 -26.47 18.84
CA PHE A 107 91.13 -25.03 18.60
C PHE A 107 91.81 -24.69 17.25
N SER A 108 92.48 -25.63 16.57
CA SER A 108 93.14 -25.34 15.27
C SER A 108 92.20 -25.47 14.07
N ASP A 109 91.28 -26.43 14.06
CA ASP A 109 90.25 -26.53 13.01
C ASP A 109 89.18 -25.43 13.15
N PHE A 110 89.13 -24.81 14.33
CA PHE A 110 88.24 -23.70 14.63
C PHE A 110 88.64 -22.42 13.89
N GLU A 111 89.93 -22.18 13.64
CA GLU A 111 90.38 -20.96 12.95
C GLU A 111 89.99 -20.98 11.47
N GLN A 112 90.08 -22.15 10.82
CA GLN A 112 89.65 -22.33 9.44
C GLN A 112 88.13 -22.31 9.30
N LEU A 113 87.42 -22.94 10.25
CA LEU A 113 85.96 -22.84 10.34
C LEU A 113 85.49 -21.40 10.64
N ILE A 114 86.25 -20.62 11.42
CA ILE A 114 85.99 -19.19 11.63
C ILE A 114 86.18 -18.41 10.33
N LEU A 115 87.25 -18.63 9.57
CA LEU A 115 87.46 -17.92 8.31
C LEU A 115 86.40 -18.25 7.25
N ASP A 116 86.06 -19.53 7.09
CA ASP A 116 85.01 -19.96 6.17
C ASP A 116 83.64 -19.45 6.62
N SER A 117 83.33 -19.51 7.92
CA SER A 117 82.08 -18.93 8.45
C SER A 117 82.06 -17.41 8.38
N GLN A 118 83.20 -16.71 8.50
CA GLN A 118 83.27 -15.26 8.35
C GLN A 118 83.05 -14.84 6.89
N GLN A 119 83.49 -15.65 5.94
CA GLN A 119 83.21 -15.46 4.51
C GLN A 119 81.73 -15.76 4.17
N GLU A 120 81.16 -16.84 4.71
CA GLU A 120 79.72 -17.11 4.59
C GLU A 120 78.87 -16.03 5.27
N ILE A 121 79.26 -15.54 6.45
CA ILE A 121 78.59 -14.45 7.16
C ILE A 121 78.67 -13.15 6.37
N THR A 122 79.79 -12.85 5.70
CA THR A 122 79.91 -11.63 4.87
C THR A 122 79.07 -11.72 3.59
N GLN A 123 78.99 -12.90 2.95
CA GLN A 123 78.09 -13.13 1.82
C GLN A 123 76.62 -13.09 2.23
N LEU A 124 76.27 -13.72 3.36
CA LEU A 124 74.95 -13.70 3.93
C LEU A 124 74.53 -12.28 4.34
N ASN A 125 75.44 -11.49 4.93
CA ASN A 125 75.19 -10.08 5.26
C ASN A 125 75.00 -9.22 4.01
N ALA A 126 75.77 -9.45 2.94
CA ALA A 126 75.60 -8.76 1.67
C ALA A 126 74.25 -9.10 1.00
N GLN A 127 73.82 -10.35 1.11
CA GLN A 127 72.52 -10.79 0.59
C GLN A 127 71.36 -10.28 1.45
N LEU A 128 71.48 -10.32 2.78
CA LEU A 128 70.51 -9.73 3.71
C LEU A 128 70.40 -8.21 3.55
N THR A 129 71.49 -7.49 3.27
CA THR A 129 71.41 -6.06 2.96
C THR A 129 70.72 -5.80 1.63
N LYS A 130 70.98 -6.63 0.61
CA LYS A 130 70.28 -6.53 -0.67
C LYS A 130 68.78 -6.82 -0.52
N ASP A 131 68.43 -7.86 0.22
CA ASP A 131 67.04 -8.24 0.51
C ASP A 131 66.36 -7.18 1.37
N ALA A 132 67.04 -6.60 2.36
CA ALA A 132 66.50 -5.51 3.18
C ALA A 132 66.26 -4.22 2.38
N VAL A 133 67.17 -3.87 1.44
CA VAL A 133 66.97 -2.74 0.53
C VAL A 133 65.79 -3.01 -0.39
N GLN A 134 65.66 -4.21 -0.93
CA GLN A 134 64.55 -4.60 -1.80
C GLN A 134 63.22 -4.61 -1.03
N LEU A 135 63.19 -5.13 0.19
CA LEU A 135 62.03 -5.08 1.09
C LEU A 135 61.63 -3.64 1.42
N SER A 136 62.61 -2.72 1.56
CA SER A 136 62.34 -1.30 1.78
C SER A 136 61.73 -0.62 0.54
N GLN A 137 62.15 -1.01 -0.67
CA GLN A 137 61.60 -0.51 -1.92
C GLN A 137 60.18 -1.05 -2.14
N ASP A 138 59.97 -2.35 -1.89
CA ASP A 138 58.65 -2.97 -1.97
C ASP A 138 57.69 -2.33 -0.96
N SER A 139 58.14 -2.08 0.27
CA SER A 139 57.37 -1.35 1.29
C SER A 139 56.96 0.06 0.83
N GLN A 140 57.86 0.81 0.18
CA GLN A 140 57.52 2.12 -0.40
C GLN A 140 56.51 2.01 -1.56
N THR A 141 56.57 0.96 -2.37
CA THR A 141 55.58 0.75 -3.43
C THR A 141 54.20 0.40 -2.87
N VAL A 142 54.15 -0.43 -1.82
CA VAL A 142 52.91 -0.77 -1.11
C VAL A 142 52.31 0.46 -0.43
N SER A 143 53.13 1.30 0.21
CA SER A 143 52.66 2.58 0.79
C SER A 143 52.04 3.48 -0.27
N LYS A 144 52.69 3.65 -1.43
CA LYS A 144 52.13 4.45 -2.52
C LYS A 144 50.83 3.87 -3.06
N GLN A 145 50.75 2.54 -3.18
CA GLN A 145 49.52 1.86 -3.60
C GLN A 145 48.40 2.07 -2.59
N ALA A 146 48.69 1.98 -1.29
CA ALA A 146 47.75 2.26 -0.21
C ALA A 146 47.23 3.71 -0.27
N ASP A 147 48.12 4.69 -0.47
CA ASP A 147 47.74 6.10 -0.61
C ASP A 147 46.83 6.33 -1.84
N THR A 148 47.17 5.76 -3.00
CA THR A 148 46.29 5.84 -4.19
C THR A 148 44.95 5.15 -3.98
N PHE A 149 44.94 4.03 -3.26
CA PHE A 149 43.70 3.32 -2.95
C PHE A 149 42.82 4.12 -2.00
N GLU A 150 43.40 4.75 -0.98
CA GLU A 150 42.69 5.63 -0.05
C GLU A 150 42.09 6.84 -0.79
N GLN A 151 42.86 7.47 -1.68
CA GLN A 151 42.36 8.58 -2.51
C GLN A 151 41.21 8.14 -3.43
N ALA A 152 41.32 6.98 -4.07
CA ALA A 152 40.26 6.42 -4.90
C ALA A 152 38.99 6.14 -4.07
N MET A 153 39.13 5.57 -2.87
CA MET A 153 37.99 5.33 -1.97
C MET A 153 37.35 6.63 -1.49
N GLN A 154 38.12 7.66 -1.14
CA GLN A 154 37.58 8.97 -0.77
C GLN A 154 36.81 9.61 -1.92
N GLN A 155 37.31 9.48 -3.15
CA GLN A 155 36.62 9.97 -4.35
C GLN A 155 35.30 9.25 -4.59
N GLU A 156 35.27 7.92 -4.51
CA GLU A 156 34.04 7.12 -4.62
C GLU A 156 33.04 7.46 -3.50
N PHE A 157 33.53 7.71 -2.28
CA PHE A 157 32.68 8.10 -1.16
C PHE A 157 32.02 9.47 -1.37
N GLU A 158 32.75 10.46 -1.90
CA GLU A 158 32.16 11.76 -2.24
C GLU A 158 31.17 11.66 -3.41
N GLN A 159 31.42 10.80 -4.40
CA GLN A 159 30.43 10.51 -5.46
C GLN A 159 29.16 9.86 -4.91
N LEU A 160 29.29 8.88 -4.02
CA LEU A 160 28.15 8.25 -3.35
C LEU A 160 27.33 9.24 -2.51
N LYS A 161 28.01 10.18 -1.85
CA LYS A 161 27.36 11.26 -1.08
C LYS A 161 26.61 12.23 -1.98
N GLN A 162 27.18 12.60 -3.14
CA GLN A 162 26.48 13.41 -4.15
C GLN A 162 25.25 12.67 -4.69
N LEU A 163 25.38 11.40 -5.06
CA LEU A 163 24.26 10.59 -5.54
C LEU A 163 23.14 10.48 -4.47
N SER A 164 23.51 10.31 -3.21
CA SER A 164 22.56 10.30 -2.09
C SER A 164 21.81 11.65 -1.97
N GLN A 165 22.50 12.78 -2.14
CA GLN A 165 21.87 14.09 -2.16
C GLN A 165 20.92 14.29 -3.35
N GLU A 166 21.31 13.81 -4.54
CA GLU A 166 20.44 13.84 -5.72
C GLU A 166 19.19 12.98 -5.54
N ILE A 167 19.32 11.77 -4.98
CA ILE A 167 18.19 10.89 -4.65
C ILE A 167 17.24 11.60 -3.68
N ASN A 168 17.75 12.23 -2.63
CA ASN A 168 16.93 12.99 -1.69
C ASN A 168 16.24 14.20 -2.34
N ALA A 169 16.90 14.87 -3.28
CA ALA A 169 16.31 15.98 -4.03
C ALA A 169 15.18 15.49 -4.96
N ILE A 170 15.37 14.36 -5.62
CA ILE A 170 14.36 13.70 -6.46
C ILE A 170 13.17 13.25 -5.62
N ASP A 171 13.41 12.62 -4.47
CA ASP A 171 12.35 12.17 -3.57
C ASP A 171 11.48 13.33 -3.08
N ASN A 172 12.11 14.44 -2.68
CA ASN A 172 11.39 15.67 -2.32
C ASN A 172 10.57 16.24 -3.49
N LYS A 173 11.11 16.21 -4.71
CA LYS A 173 10.39 16.67 -5.91
C LYS A 173 9.16 15.79 -6.19
N ILE A 174 9.33 14.46 -6.15
CA ILE A 174 8.24 13.50 -6.33
C ILE A 174 7.18 13.69 -5.24
N HIS A 175 7.59 13.86 -3.99
CA HIS A 175 6.67 14.11 -2.88
C HIS A 175 5.80 15.36 -3.12
N ASN A 176 6.42 16.46 -3.57
CA ASN A 176 5.72 17.70 -3.86
C ASN A 176 4.75 17.56 -5.04
N GLU A 177 5.13 16.86 -6.11
CA GLU A 177 4.25 16.58 -7.25
C GLU A 177 3.06 15.71 -6.84
N ILE A 178 3.29 14.67 -6.01
CA ILE A 178 2.22 13.82 -5.47
C ILE A 178 1.24 14.65 -4.63
N MET A 179 1.75 15.55 -3.78
CA MET A 179 0.89 16.41 -2.96
C MET A 179 0.07 17.39 -3.81
N LYS A 180 0.67 17.95 -4.87
CA LYS A 180 -0.03 18.82 -5.83
C LYS A 180 -1.15 18.07 -6.56
N LEU A 181 -0.85 16.90 -7.14
CA LEU A 181 -1.84 16.07 -7.83
C LEU A 181 -2.98 15.65 -6.89
N ARG A 182 -2.65 15.34 -5.62
CA ARG A 182 -3.66 15.02 -4.61
C ARG A 182 -4.59 16.21 -4.34
N SER A 183 -4.07 17.43 -4.23
CA SER A 183 -4.93 18.62 -4.05
C SER A 183 -5.82 18.89 -5.26
N GLU A 184 -5.30 18.75 -6.49
CA GLU A 184 -6.07 18.93 -7.72
C GLU A 184 -7.18 17.89 -7.84
N LEU A 185 -6.90 16.63 -7.50
CA LEU A 185 -7.90 15.57 -7.50
C LEU A 185 -9.01 15.81 -6.48
N LEU A 186 -8.68 16.28 -5.27
CA LEU A 186 -9.68 16.60 -4.25
C LEU A 186 -10.60 17.74 -4.67
N GLU A 187 -10.05 18.76 -5.34
CA GLU A 187 -10.86 19.87 -5.86
C GLU A 187 -11.80 19.39 -6.97
N SER A 188 -11.32 18.58 -7.91
CA SER A 188 -12.16 17.99 -8.96
C SER A 188 -13.30 17.12 -8.39
N ILE A 189 -13.02 16.33 -7.34
CA ILE A 189 -14.06 15.54 -6.65
C ILE A 189 -15.11 16.47 -6.00
N ARG A 190 -14.68 17.60 -5.44
CA ARG A 190 -15.58 18.58 -4.83
C ARG A 190 -16.49 19.22 -5.88
N GLU A 191 -15.93 19.68 -7.00
CA GLU A 191 -16.70 20.26 -8.12
C GLU A 191 -17.71 19.25 -8.67
N ALA A 192 -17.30 17.99 -8.86
CA ALA A 192 -18.19 16.94 -9.35
C ALA A 192 -19.37 16.67 -8.40
N ARG A 193 -19.17 16.76 -7.08
CA ARG A 193 -20.26 16.63 -6.10
C ARG A 193 -21.24 17.79 -6.17
N ILE A 194 -20.73 19.02 -6.30
CA ILE A 194 -21.58 20.22 -6.45
C ILE A 194 -22.46 20.09 -7.69
N LEU A 195 -21.87 19.71 -8.83
CA LEU A 195 -22.62 19.46 -10.07
C LEU A 195 -23.62 18.32 -9.93
N GLN A 196 -23.27 17.24 -9.23
CA GLN A 196 -24.19 16.13 -8.98
C GLN A 196 -25.40 16.57 -8.16
N ASP A 197 -25.20 17.37 -7.11
CA ASP A 197 -26.29 17.84 -6.25
C ASP A 197 -27.15 18.90 -6.96
N GLN A 198 -26.54 19.75 -7.79
CA GLN A 198 -27.26 20.64 -8.68
C GLN A 198 -28.12 19.84 -9.68
N ALA A 199 -27.56 18.82 -10.33
CA ALA A 199 -28.33 17.98 -11.26
C ALA A 199 -29.49 17.22 -10.58
N LYS A 200 -29.34 16.80 -9.32
CA LYS A 200 -30.44 16.22 -8.53
C LYS A 200 -31.54 17.26 -8.26
N SER A 201 -31.14 18.48 -7.88
CA SER A 201 -32.06 19.60 -7.65
C SER A 201 -32.82 19.94 -8.93
N ASP A 202 -32.12 20.10 -10.05
CA ASP A 202 -32.71 20.39 -11.36
C ASP A 202 -33.66 19.29 -11.81
N ARG A 203 -33.26 18.02 -11.63
CA ARG A 203 -34.13 16.87 -11.92
C ARG A 203 -35.42 16.90 -11.08
N PHE A 204 -35.32 17.30 -9.82
CA PHE A 204 -36.48 17.43 -8.94
C PHE A 204 -37.41 18.58 -9.38
N GLU A 205 -36.86 19.74 -9.75
CA GLU A 205 -37.66 20.85 -10.28
C GLU A 205 -38.31 20.51 -11.64
N ILE A 206 -37.58 19.85 -12.54
CA ILE A 206 -38.16 19.32 -13.79
C ILE A 206 -39.29 18.33 -13.49
N GLN A 207 -39.14 17.48 -12.47
CA GLN A 207 -40.18 16.54 -12.08
C GLN A 207 -41.41 17.25 -11.53
N LYS A 208 -41.25 18.30 -10.72
CA LYS A 208 -42.36 19.15 -10.25
C LYS A 208 -43.09 19.79 -11.42
N ILE A 209 -42.38 20.41 -12.36
CA ILE A 209 -42.97 21.01 -13.57
C ILE A 209 -43.71 19.93 -14.37
N ARG A 210 -43.13 18.73 -14.51
CA ARG A 210 -43.79 17.64 -15.24
C ARG A 210 -45.06 17.15 -14.55
N ASN A 211 -45.09 17.14 -13.23
CA ASN A 211 -46.27 16.76 -12.44
C ASN A 211 -47.37 17.82 -12.52
N SER A 212 -46.99 19.09 -12.64
CA SER A 212 -47.91 20.23 -12.67
C SER A 212 -48.77 20.28 -13.94
N PHE A 213 -48.39 19.57 -15.01
CA PHE A 213 -49.21 19.44 -16.21
C PHE A 213 -50.45 18.55 -16.04
N TYR A 214 -50.59 17.81 -14.94
CA TYR A 214 -51.73 16.95 -14.67
C TYR A 214 -52.72 17.65 -13.73
N GLU A 215 -53.99 17.58 -14.06
CA GLU A 215 -55.06 18.10 -13.21
C GLU A 215 -55.48 17.02 -12.23
N ILE A 216 -55.40 17.31 -10.92
CA ILE A 216 -55.65 16.32 -9.88
C ILE A 216 -56.86 16.73 -9.06
N TYR A 217 -57.91 15.92 -9.19
CA TYR A 217 -59.16 16.10 -8.48
C TYR A 217 -59.14 15.25 -7.21
N PHE A 218 -59.44 15.84 -6.06
CA PHE A 218 -59.48 15.12 -4.79
C PHE A 218 -60.93 14.94 -4.31
N GLN A 219 -61.28 13.70 -4.00
CA GLN A 219 -62.51 13.33 -3.32
C GLN A 219 -62.14 12.72 -1.99
N ILE A 220 -62.46 13.44 -0.93
CA ILE A 220 -62.18 13.05 0.45
C ILE A 220 -63.54 12.83 1.12
N ASN A 221 -63.67 11.72 1.83
CA ASN A 221 -64.87 11.42 2.60
C ASN A 221 -64.97 12.40 3.79
N ASP A 222 -66.18 12.86 4.13
CA ASP A 222 -66.46 13.74 5.29
C ASP A 222 -66.39 12.98 6.62
N ASP A 223 -65.29 12.28 6.86
CA ASP A 223 -65.05 11.66 8.15
C ASP A 223 -64.50 12.72 9.11
N PRO A 224 -65.18 13.03 10.24
CA PRO A 224 -64.67 13.96 11.25
C PRO A 224 -63.34 13.50 11.87
N ALA A 225 -62.94 12.23 11.70
CA ALA A 225 -61.63 11.73 12.09
C ALA A 225 -60.48 12.16 11.15
N PHE A 226 -60.79 12.63 9.94
CA PHE A 226 -59.80 13.17 9.01
C PHE A 226 -59.53 14.65 9.29
N ASP A 227 -58.90 14.87 10.45
CA ASP A 227 -58.57 16.19 10.99
C ASP A 227 -57.81 17.07 9.97
N ASP A 228 -58.05 18.38 10.06
CA ASP A 228 -57.48 19.43 9.20
C ASP A 228 -55.94 19.35 9.13
N ALA A 229 -55.31 18.86 10.20
CA ALA A 229 -53.87 18.64 10.26
C ALA A 229 -53.37 17.59 9.25
N ASN A 230 -54.10 16.47 9.11
CA ASN A 230 -53.72 15.39 8.18
C ASN A 230 -53.96 15.81 6.73
N GLN A 231 -55.04 16.54 6.48
CA GLN A 231 -55.32 17.16 5.18
C GLN A 231 -54.22 18.15 4.78
N THR A 232 -53.83 19.02 5.72
CA THR A 232 -52.78 20.01 5.51
C THR A 232 -51.44 19.34 5.21
N ALA A 233 -51.06 18.31 5.97
CA ALA A 233 -49.81 17.56 5.74
C ALA A 233 -49.81 16.84 4.38
N LEU A 234 -50.92 16.22 4.00
CA LEU A 234 -51.10 15.56 2.70
C LEU A 234 -50.94 16.56 1.55
N PHE A 235 -51.66 17.69 1.61
CA PHE A 235 -51.58 18.72 0.58
C PHE A 235 -50.20 19.39 0.54
N ALA A 236 -49.55 19.60 1.69
CA ALA A 236 -48.17 20.09 1.72
C ALA A 236 -47.21 19.11 1.00
N MET A 237 -47.33 17.81 1.27
CA MET A 237 -46.53 16.78 0.59
C MET A 237 -46.79 16.76 -0.92
N LEU A 238 -48.05 16.84 -1.36
CA LEU A 238 -48.39 16.83 -2.78
C LEU A 238 -47.93 18.09 -3.50
N ALA A 239 -48.05 19.26 -2.86
CA ALA A 239 -47.51 20.52 -3.37
C ALA A 239 -45.98 20.49 -3.48
N GLN A 240 -45.29 19.95 -2.47
CA GLN A 240 -43.83 19.78 -2.51
C GLN A 240 -43.36 18.87 -3.67
N ASN A 241 -44.20 17.93 -4.10
CA ASN A 241 -43.92 17.05 -5.24
C ASN A 241 -44.47 17.60 -6.58
N GLY A 242 -45.03 18.81 -6.62
CA GLY A 242 -45.55 19.45 -7.83
C GLY A 242 -46.85 18.86 -8.36
N PHE A 243 -47.55 18.06 -7.56
CA PHE A 243 -48.88 17.52 -7.90
C PHE A 243 -50.01 18.51 -7.58
N LEU A 244 -49.74 19.53 -6.76
CA LEU A 244 -50.68 20.62 -6.50
C LEU A 244 -50.07 21.95 -6.92
N ILE A 245 -50.77 22.67 -7.80
CA ILE A 245 -50.55 24.09 -8.07
C ILE A 245 -51.65 24.86 -7.33
N LYS A 246 -51.33 26.02 -6.74
CA LYS A 246 -52.35 26.93 -6.20
C LYS A 246 -53.41 27.19 -7.29
N ASP A 247 -54.68 27.18 -6.88
CA ASP A 247 -55.84 27.60 -7.68
C ASP A 247 -56.35 26.63 -8.78
N ARG A 248 -55.86 25.38 -8.87
CA ARG A 248 -56.29 24.42 -9.92
C ARG A 248 -56.93 23.12 -9.46
N ASN A 249 -56.97 22.82 -8.17
CA ASN A 249 -57.43 21.52 -7.68
C ASN A 249 -58.72 21.66 -6.90
N VAL A 250 -59.79 21.03 -7.39
CA VAL A 250 -61.09 21.01 -6.74
C VAL A 250 -61.11 19.85 -5.74
N VAL A 251 -61.17 20.18 -4.45
CA VAL A 251 -61.54 19.22 -3.40
C VAL A 251 -63.06 19.23 -3.35
N SER A 252 -63.68 18.11 -3.69
CA SER A 252 -65.12 17.92 -3.53
C SER A 252 -65.35 16.89 -2.44
N HIS A 253 -66.13 17.26 -1.44
CA HIS A 253 -66.63 16.38 -0.40
C HIS A 253 -67.67 15.45 -1.01
N VAL A 254 -67.30 14.18 -1.22
CA VAL A 254 -68.15 13.17 -1.84
C VAL A 254 -67.97 11.88 -1.07
N SER A 255 -69.06 11.16 -0.82
CA SER A 255 -68.96 9.83 -0.21
C SER A 255 -68.12 8.90 -1.09
N VAL A 256 -67.02 8.39 -0.51
CA VAL A 256 -66.06 7.52 -1.20
C VAL A 256 -66.07 6.12 -0.59
N ASN A 257 -66.37 5.11 -1.40
CA ASN A 257 -66.43 3.73 -0.93
C ASN A 257 -65.05 3.06 -0.76
N ARG A 258 -63.98 3.61 -1.34
CA ARG A 258 -62.61 3.05 -1.26
C ARG A 258 -61.54 4.06 -1.67
N SER A 259 -60.33 3.89 -1.14
CA SER A 259 -59.15 4.64 -1.57
C SER A 259 -58.65 4.15 -2.93
N GLU A 260 -58.70 5.00 -3.95
CA GLU A 260 -58.19 4.70 -5.28
C GLU A 260 -57.72 5.94 -6.04
N VAL A 261 -56.70 5.76 -6.89
CA VAL A 261 -56.29 6.74 -7.91
C VAL A 261 -56.80 6.24 -9.25
N ILE A 262 -57.60 7.08 -9.90
CA ILE A 262 -58.22 6.80 -11.19
C ILE A 262 -57.56 7.67 -12.25
N TYR A 263 -57.16 7.04 -13.35
CA TYR A 263 -56.59 7.73 -14.52
C TYR A 263 -57.36 7.36 -15.79
N TYR A 264 -57.45 8.30 -16.73
CA TYR A 264 -58.33 8.19 -17.90
C TYR A 264 -57.58 7.90 -19.21
N ASN A 265 -56.26 8.08 -19.24
CA ASN A 265 -55.41 7.84 -20.41
C ASN A 265 -54.13 7.09 -20.03
N ALA A 266 -53.67 6.18 -20.89
CA ALA A 266 -52.41 5.44 -20.73
C ALA A 266 -51.20 6.36 -20.48
N GLU A 267 -51.18 7.58 -21.03
CA GLU A 267 -50.12 8.57 -20.80
C GLU A 267 -50.05 9.09 -19.35
N ALA A 268 -51.16 9.03 -18.61
CA ALA A 268 -51.21 9.39 -17.20
C ALA A 268 -50.87 8.24 -16.25
N LYS A 269 -50.74 7.00 -16.75
CA LYS A 269 -50.53 5.79 -15.94
C LYS A 269 -49.32 5.91 -15.03
N ASP A 270 -48.17 6.32 -15.57
CA ASP A 270 -46.92 6.42 -14.80
C ASP A 270 -47.01 7.48 -13.69
N LYS A 271 -47.74 8.57 -13.94
CA LYS A 271 -47.98 9.62 -12.94
C LYS A 271 -48.96 9.18 -11.87
N ALA A 272 -50.03 8.52 -12.26
CA ALA A 272 -50.99 7.95 -11.34
C ALA A 272 -50.33 6.88 -10.45
N GLN A 273 -49.40 6.08 -10.99
CA GLN A 273 -48.60 5.14 -10.22
C GLN A 273 -47.68 5.85 -9.22
N LEU A 274 -46.97 6.91 -9.63
CA LEU A 274 -46.14 7.71 -8.73
C LEU A 274 -46.96 8.32 -7.59
N LEU A 275 -48.16 8.80 -7.90
CA LEU A 275 -49.09 9.34 -6.92
C LEU A 275 -49.57 8.27 -5.93
N VAL A 276 -49.90 7.08 -6.41
CA VAL A 276 -50.21 5.92 -5.58
C VAL A 276 -49.05 5.57 -4.65
N ASP A 277 -47.81 5.54 -5.15
CA ASP A 277 -46.63 5.19 -4.34
C ASP A 277 -46.35 6.24 -3.26
N LEU A 278 -46.59 7.52 -3.53
CA LEU A 278 -46.55 8.59 -2.54
C LEU A 278 -47.65 8.44 -1.48
N LEU A 279 -48.89 8.23 -1.92
CA LEU A 279 -50.05 8.14 -1.05
C LEU A 279 -50.08 6.86 -0.21
N ARG A 280 -49.47 5.77 -0.68
CA ARG A 280 -49.45 4.48 0.03
C ARG A 280 -48.80 4.54 1.41
N LYS A 281 -47.93 5.53 1.66
CA LYS A 281 -47.34 5.80 2.98
C LYS A 281 -48.41 6.18 4.02
N THR A 282 -49.45 6.89 3.59
CA THR A 282 -50.56 7.35 4.44
C THR A 282 -51.79 6.47 4.29
N PHE A 283 -52.02 5.91 3.09
CA PHE A 283 -53.17 5.10 2.73
C PHE A 283 -52.72 3.75 2.13
N PRO A 284 -52.34 2.75 2.96
CA PRO A 284 -51.75 1.50 2.47
C PRO A 284 -52.65 0.72 1.50
N ALA A 285 -53.98 0.85 1.66
CA ALA A 285 -54.98 0.19 0.84
C ALA A 285 -55.31 0.91 -0.49
N ILE A 286 -54.59 1.99 -0.83
CA ILE A 286 -54.87 2.74 -2.07
C ILE A 286 -54.56 1.89 -3.31
N SER A 287 -55.53 1.83 -4.23
CA SER A 287 -55.44 1.06 -5.47
C SER A 287 -55.34 1.97 -6.71
N LEU A 288 -54.75 1.46 -7.79
CA LEU A 288 -54.68 2.16 -9.08
C LEU A 288 -55.73 1.57 -10.04
N ARG A 289 -56.54 2.42 -10.68
CA ARG A 289 -57.56 1.99 -11.63
C ARG A 289 -57.56 2.81 -12.92
N TYR A 290 -57.62 2.12 -14.06
CA TYR A 290 -57.88 2.75 -15.36
C TYR A 290 -59.40 2.88 -15.60
N MET A 291 -59.83 4.01 -16.15
CA MET A 291 -61.21 4.21 -16.57
C MET A 291 -61.25 4.96 -17.90
N ASP A 292 -61.62 4.27 -18.97
CA ASP A 292 -61.80 4.92 -20.28
C ASP A 292 -63.06 5.82 -20.26
N ARG A 293 -62.86 7.14 -20.39
CA ARG A 293 -63.94 8.12 -20.56
C ARG A 293 -63.56 9.12 -21.63
N LYS A 294 -64.31 9.10 -22.73
CA LYS A 294 -64.12 9.99 -23.88
C LYS A 294 -64.31 11.49 -23.58
N GLU A 295 -64.92 11.82 -22.44
CA GLU A 295 -65.26 13.20 -22.04
C GLU A 295 -64.23 13.83 -21.09
N ARG A 296 -63.22 13.08 -20.62
CA ARG A 296 -62.21 13.56 -19.67
C ARG A 296 -60.90 13.85 -20.39
N ASP A 297 -60.16 14.86 -19.93
CA ASP A 297 -58.84 15.17 -20.48
C ASP A 297 -57.89 13.99 -20.22
N ALA A 298 -56.96 13.76 -21.15
CA ALA A 298 -55.89 12.78 -21.01
C ALA A 298 -55.03 13.01 -19.76
N ARG A 299 -55.00 14.24 -19.24
CA ARG A 299 -54.18 14.67 -18.10
C ARG A 299 -54.92 14.66 -16.77
N ASP A 300 -56.21 14.31 -16.76
CA ASP A 300 -57.00 14.23 -15.54
C ASP A 300 -56.61 13.00 -14.71
N ILE A 301 -56.40 13.20 -13.40
CA ILE A 301 -56.26 12.15 -12.41
C ILE A 301 -57.24 12.42 -11.28
N LEU A 302 -58.07 11.44 -10.92
CA LEU A 302 -59.00 11.53 -9.81
C LEU A 302 -58.49 10.70 -8.64
N VAL A 303 -58.23 11.35 -7.51
CA VAL A 303 -57.83 10.71 -6.26
C VAL A 303 -59.02 10.64 -5.32
N LYS A 304 -59.35 9.42 -4.92
CA LYS A 304 -60.39 9.10 -3.96
C LYS A 304 -59.73 8.60 -2.70
N LEU A 305 -59.98 9.25 -1.56
CA LEU A 305 -59.41 8.88 -0.27
C LEU A 305 -60.53 8.52 0.70
N ARG A 306 -60.51 7.27 1.13
CA ARG A 306 -61.29 6.73 2.24
C ARG A 306 -60.31 6.42 3.37
N GLN A 307 -60.54 7.03 4.53
CA GLN A 307 -59.86 6.63 5.75
C GLN A 307 -60.41 5.30 6.26
#